data_AF-A0A085WR84-F1
#
_entry.id   AF-A0A085WR84-F1
#
_cell.length_a   1.000
_cell.length_b   1.000
_cell.length_c   1.000
_cell.angle_alpha   90.00
_cell.angle_beta   90.00
_cell.angle_gamma   90.00
#
_symmetry.space_group_name_H-M   'P 1'
#
loop_
_entity.id
_entity.type
_entity.pdbx_description
1 polymer ?
#
loop_
_entity_poly.entity_id
_entity_poly.type
_entity_poly.pdbx_seq_one_letter_code
_entity_poly.pdbx_strand_id
1 'polypeptide(L)'
;MSTPNRPTVAEAPKPFARDTFEGASAVQRTAQVAAAPAGDHGKLMSEYLTGARPPPADFKQVMGYEPYQIQTKHGPRMQDPFGDASAPGKIGPDKEFDPAAKTHDYGYDLLRYYAKKGTPLAPEARKAADAQFRKDLFDYANDQKGFGDKWKFKTWAQIYATAVELNSLRQGYGPP
;
A
#
# COMPACT_ATOMS: atom_id res chain seq x y z
N MET A 1 -20.68 -67.11 -30.14
CA MET A 1 -21.58 -66.27 -29.31
C MET A 1 -20.80 -65.95 -28.04
N SER A 2 -20.01 -64.87 -27.99
CA SER A 2 -20.37 -63.50 -27.58
C SER A 2 -20.94 -63.47 -26.15
N THR A 3 -20.46 -62.77 -25.10
CA THR A 3 -19.51 -61.66 -24.82
C THR A 3 -19.36 -61.60 -23.26
N PRO A 4 -18.78 -60.58 -22.59
CA PRO A 4 -17.36 -60.44 -22.30
C PRO A 4 -17.00 -60.23 -20.80
N ASN A 5 -15.70 -60.31 -20.55
CA ASN A 5 -14.97 -59.97 -19.33
C ASN A 5 -15.00 -58.44 -19.06
N ARG A 6 -15.15 -58.00 -17.80
CA ARG A 6 -14.96 -56.59 -17.39
C ARG A 6 -14.01 -56.52 -16.18
N PRO A 7 -12.75 -56.12 -16.35
CA PRO A 7 -11.91 -55.75 -15.23
C PRO A 7 -12.21 -54.32 -14.77
N THR A 8 -12.24 -54.14 -13.46
CA THR A 8 -12.30 -52.87 -12.73
C THR A 8 -11.11 -52.00 -13.12
N VAL A 9 -11.37 -50.82 -13.68
CA VAL A 9 -10.36 -49.82 -14.02
C VAL A 9 -9.93 -49.11 -12.74
N ALA A 10 -8.64 -49.21 -12.41
CA ALA A 10 -7.99 -48.38 -11.40
C ALA A 10 -8.05 -46.90 -11.84
N GLU A 11 -8.54 -46.04 -10.96
CA GLU A 11 -8.61 -44.59 -11.17
C GLU A 11 -7.18 -44.02 -11.18
N ALA A 12 -6.77 -43.50 -12.34
CA ALA A 12 -5.48 -42.85 -12.52
C ALA A 12 -5.41 -41.53 -11.73
N PRO A 13 -4.25 -41.15 -11.17
CA PRO A 13 -4.09 -39.86 -10.51
C PRO A 13 -4.27 -38.73 -11.53
N LYS A 14 -5.17 -37.79 -11.23
CA LYS A 14 -5.42 -36.60 -12.05
C LYS A 14 -4.11 -35.80 -12.18
N PRO A 15 -3.65 -35.46 -13.40
CA PRO A 15 -2.49 -34.60 -13.54
C PRO A 15 -2.82 -33.24 -12.95
N PHE A 16 -1.97 -32.75 -12.06
CA PHE A 16 -2.02 -31.36 -11.58
C PHE A 16 -2.10 -30.45 -12.80
N ALA A 17 -3.20 -29.72 -12.92
CA ALA A 17 -3.34 -28.67 -13.91
C ALA A 17 -2.18 -27.68 -13.68
N ARG A 18 -1.23 -27.68 -14.61
CA ARG A 18 -0.29 -26.58 -14.74
C ARG A 18 -1.11 -25.41 -15.23
N ASP A 19 -1.39 -24.46 -14.35
CA ASP A 19 -1.94 -23.19 -14.78
C ASP A 19 -0.90 -22.52 -15.68
N THR A 20 -1.22 -22.56 -16.97
CA THR A 20 -0.55 -21.91 -18.07
C THR A 20 -0.63 -20.39 -17.87
N PHE A 21 0.37 -19.82 -17.22
CA PHE A 21 0.71 -18.41 -17.42
C PHE A 21 1.46 -18.26 -18.75
N GLU A 22 0.76 -18.51 -19.86
CA GLU A 22 1.20 -17.99 -21.15
C GLU A 22 0.83 -16.50 -21.21
N GLY A 23 1.82 -15.62 -21.18
CA GLY A 23 1.56 -14.19 -21.40
C GLY A 23 2.56 -13.16 -20.88
N ALA A 24 3.68 -13.54 -20.26
CA ALA A 24 4.75 -12.58 -19.96
C ALA A 24 6.13 -13.17 -20.27
N SER A 25 6.83 -12.55 -21.22
CA SER A 25 8.22 -12.85 -21.55
C SER A 25 9.12 -12.65 -20.32
N ALA A 26 10.27 -13.34 -20.26
CA ALA A 26 11.26 -13.16 -19.20
C ALA A 26 11.74 -11.70 -19.08
N VAL A 27 11.69 -10.93 -20.19
CA VAL A 27 11.95 -9.49 -20.25
C VAL A 27 10.86 -8.68 -19.54
N GLN A 28 9.59 -9.06 -19.66
CA GLN A 28 8.50 -8.43 -18.91
C GLN A 28 8.55 -8.77 -17.41
N ARG A 29 9.01 -9.97 -17.04
CA ARG A 29 9.21 -10.36 -15.63
C ARG A 29 10.41 -9.66 -14.99
N THR A 30 11.46 -9.39 -15.76
CA THR A 30 12.62 -8.60 -15.30
C THR A 30 12.34 -7.09 -15.33
N ALA A 31 11.49 -6.60 -16.23
CA ALA A 31 11.04 -5.20 -16.25
C ALA A 31 10.11 -4.83 -15.08
N GLN A 32 9.47 -5.81 -14.43
CA GLN A 32 8.77 -5.59 -13.14
C GLN A 32 9.72 -5.20 -12.01
N VAL A 33 11.03 -5.33 -12.24
CA VAL A 33 12.10 -4.98 -11.31
C VAL A 33 12.82 -3.75 -11.88
N ALA A 34 12.25 -2.55 -11.71
CA ALA A 34 13.01 -1.36 -11.31
C ALA A 34 12.34 -0.02 -11.63
N ALA A 35 11.61 0.10 -12.74
CA ALA A 35 11.15 1.40 -13.20
C ALA A 35 9.74 1.74 -12.69
N ALA A 36 9.51 3.02 -12.39
CA ALA A 36 8.18 3.56 -12.19
C ALA A 36 7.30 3.24 -13.42
N PRO A 37 6.15 2.57 -13.23
CA PRO A 37 5.18 2.38 -14.29
C PRO A 37 4.78 3.73 -14.89
N ALA A 38 4.79 3.84 -16.22
CA ALA A 38 4.27 5.03 -16.89
C ALA A 38 2.77 5.22 -16.59
N GLY A 39 2.31 6.48 -16.55
CA GLY A 39 0.90 6.84 -16.38
C GLY A 39 0.64 7.68 -15.13
N ASP A 40 -0.57 7.55 -14.58
CA ASP A 40 -1.02 8.30 -13.42
C ASP A 40 -0.36 7.76 -12.13
N HIS A 41 0.66 8.47 -11.64
CA HIS A 41 1.36 8.09 -10.42
C HIS A 41 0.53 8.30 -9.14
N GLY A 42 -0.52 9.12 -9.17
CA GLY A 42 -1.46 9.25 -8.06
C GLY A 42 -2.35 8.01 -7.92
N LYS A 43 -2.87 7.52 -9.05
CA LYS A 43 -3.59 6.23 -9.10
C LYS A 43 -2.68 5.07 -8.71
N LEU A 44 -1.45 5.05 -9.23
CA LEU A 44 -0.45 4.04 -8.87
C LEU A 44 -0.19 4.02 -7.36
N MET A 45 0.03 5.19 -6.74
CA MET A 45 0.21 5.29 -5.30
C MET A 45 -1.00 4.74 -4.54
N SER A 46 -2.21 5.11 -4.97
CA SER A 46 -3.45 4.65 -4.34
C SER A 46 -3.61 3.13 -4.40
N GLU A 47 -3.23 2.50 -5.52
CA GLU A 47 -3.23 1.04 -5.67
C GLU A 47 -2.27 0.36 -4.69
N TYR A 48 -1.06 0.92 -4.53
CA TYR A 48 -0.10 0.39 -3.55
C TYR A 48 -0.62 0.53 -2.13
N LEU A 49 -1.10 1.72 -1.75
CA LEU A 49 -1.57 1.99 -0.38
C LEU A 49 -2.78 1.16 0.01
N THR A 50 -3.62 0.79 -0.95
CA THR A 50 -4.82 -0.04 -0.73
C THR A 50 -4.56 -1.54 -0.92
N GLY A 51 -3.36 -1.95 -1.28
CA GLY A 51 -3.04 -3.35 -1.55
C GLY A 51 -3.65 -3.90 -2.85
N ALA A 52 -4.31 -3.06 -3.66
CA ALA A 52 -4.75 -3.43 -5.01
C ALA A 52 -3.55 -3.75 -5.92
N ARG A 53 -2.36 -3.27 -5.55
CA ARG A 53 -1.08 -3.63 -6.14
C ARG A 53 -0.11 -4.12 -5.06
N PRO A 54 0.54 -5.29 -5.24
CA PRO A 54 1.54 -5.77 -4.29
C PRO A 54 2.79 -4.86 -4.30
N PRO A 55 3.59 -4.83 -3.21
CA PRO A 55 4.85 -4.10 -3.19
C PRO A 55 5.77 -4.49 -4.35
N PRO A 56 6.67 -3.59 -4.82
CA PRO A 56 7.70 -3.95 -5.78
C PRO A 56 8.51 -5.17 -5.29
N ALA A 57 8.85 -6.09 -6.20
CA ALA A 57 9.43 -7.39 -5.83
C ALA A 57 10.76 -7.28 -5.06
N ASP A 58 11.58 -6.27 -5.37
CA ASP A 58 12.85 -5.95 -4.72
C ASP A 58 12.72 -4.86 -3.65
N PHE A 59 11.50 -4.44 -3.28
CA PHE A 59 11.28 -3.39 -2.27
C PHE A 59 11.99 -3.71 -0.95
N LYS A 60 11.87 -4.95 -0.45
CA LYS A 60 12.55 -5.40 0.77
C LYS A 60 14.07 -5.31 0.69
N GLN A 61 14.63 -5.57 -0.48
CA GLN A 61 16.08 -5.50 -0.69
C GLN A 61 16.56 -4.04 -0.71
N VAL A 62 15.75 -3.11 -1.21
CA VAL A 62 16.10 -1.69 -1.36
C VAL A 62 15.75 -0.85 -0.13
N MET A 63 14.66 -1.19 0.57
CA MET A 63 14.11 -0.44 1.71
C MET A 63 14.33 -1.14 3.05
N GLY A 64 14.70 -2.42 3.06
CA GLY A 64 15.11 -3.14 4.27
C GLY A 64 13.96 -3.77 5.07
N TYR A 65 12.73 -3.69 4.60
CA TYR A 65 11.57 -4.29 5.27
C TYR A 65 10.52 -4.81 4.30
N GLU A 66 9.63 -5.65 4.82
CA GLU A 66 8.49 -6.18 4.07
C GLU A 66 7.20 -5.48 4.53
N PRO A 67 6.54 -4.69 3.66
CA PRO A 67 5.25 -4.10 3.99
C PRO A 67 4.21 -5.18 4.22
N TYR A 68 3.26 -4.93 5.13
CA TYR A 68 2.17 -5.87 5.39
C TYR A 68 0.81 -5.20 5.22
N GLN A 69 -0.20 -6.00 4.91
CA GLN A 69 -1.56 -5.53 4.75
C GLN A 69 -2.34 -5.67 6.06
N ILE A 70 -3.12 -4.65 6.39
CA ILE A 70 -4.17 -4.71 7.40
C ILE A 70 -5.55 -4.52 6.78
N GLN A 71 -6.58 -5.03 7.44
CA GLN A 71 -7.96 -4.73 7.11
C GLN A 71 -8.49 -3.63 8.05
N THR A 72 -8.92 -2.50 7.49
CA THR A 72 -9.65 -1.46 8.23
C THR A 72 -11.15 -1.56 7.95
N LYS A 73 -11.96 -0.80 8.69
CA LYS A 73 -13.39 -0.61 8.37
C LYS A 73 -13.63 0.03 7.00
N HIS A 74 -12.62 0.75 6.49
CA HIS A 74 -12.66 1.54 5.25
C HIS A 74 -11.82 0.89 4.13
N GLY A 75 -11.61 -0.43 4.22
CA GLY A 75 -10.87 -1.22 3.24
C GLY A 75 -9.44 -1.59 3.67
N PRO A 76 -8.73 -2.39 2.85
CA PRO A 76 -7.35 -2.79 3.11
C PRO A 76 -6.37 -1.60 3.05
N ARG A 77 -5.30 -1.68 3.84
CA ARG A 77 -4.17 -0.75 3.82
C ARG A 77 -2.84 -1.49 3.91
N MET A 78 -1.86 -1.07 3.11
CA MET A 78 -0.48 -1.52 3.22
C MET A 78 0.29 -0.62 4.18
N GLN A 79 1.13 -1.19 5.04
CA GLN A 79 1.81 -0.49 6.13
C GLN A 79 3.31 -0.77 6.17
N ASP A 80 4.07 0.25 6.58
CA ASP A 80 5.42 0.12 7.12
C ASP A 80 5.33 -0.41 8.56
N PRO A 81 5.94 -1.58 8.89
CA PRO A 81 5.98 -2.10 10.25
C PRO A 81 6.75 -1.25 11.25
N PHE A 82 7.61 -0.35 10.77
CA PHE A 82 8.46 0.51 11.58
C PHE A 82 8.01 1.97 11.59
N GLY A 83 7.03 2.33 10.76
CA GLY A 83 6.43 3.67 10.75
C GLY A 83 5.71 3.96 12.05
N ASP A 84 5.58 5.24 12.38
CA ASP A 84 4.88 5.68 13.58
C ASP A 84 4.26 7.08 13.41
N ALA A 85 3.14 7.29 14.09
CA ALA A 85 2.59 8.64 14.15
C ALA A 85 3.47 9.49 15.08
N SER A 86 4.03 10.55 14.52
CA SER A 86 4.76 11.55 15.30
C SER A 86 3.91 12.80 15.50
N ALA A 87 3.38 13.00 16.72
CA ALA A 87 2.73 14.24 17.10
C ALA A 87 3.70 15.43 17.10
N PRO A 88 3.27 16.60 16.60
CA PRO A 88 3.92 17.87 16.91
C PRO A 88 4.03 18.03 18.43
N GLY A 89 5.26 18.07 18.96
CA GLY A 89 5.52 18.23 20.39
C GLY A 89 5.10 17.07 21.30
N LYS A 90 4.82 15.87 20.77
CA LYS A 90 4.42 14.66 21.55
C LYS A 90 3.12 14.78 22.37
N ILE A 91 2.22 15.69 21.98
CA ILE A 91 0.95 15.97 22.71
C ILE A 91 -0.29 15.44 21.93
N GLY A 92 -0.09 14.67 20.86
CA GLY A 92 -1.14 14.21 19.95
C GLY A 92 -1.59 12.75 20.13
N PRO A 93 -2.64 12.33 19.40
CA PRO A 93 -3.18 10.97 19.43
C PRO A 93 -2.31 9.98 18.63
N ASP A 94 -1.06 9.80 19.06
CA ASP A 94 -0.07 9.02 18.34
C ASP A 94 -0.50 7.57 18.16
N LYS A 95 -0.99 6.93 19.23
CA LYS A 95 -1.41 5.51 19.17
C LYS A 95 -2.63 5.32 18.27
N GLU A 96 -3.55 6.27 18.29
CA GLU A 96 -4.77 6.22 17.52
C GLU A 96 -4.53 6.46 16.02
N PHE A 97 -3.56 7.31 15.69
CA PHE A 97 -3.19 7.64 14.32
C PHE A 97 -2.06 6.77 13.75
N ASP A 98 -1.42 5.95 14.58
CA ASP A 98 -0.35 5.02 14.20
C ASP A 98 -0.67 4.19 12.95
N PRO A 99 -1.88 3.58 12.79
CA PRO A 99 -2.18 2.82 11.59
C PRO A 99 -2.23 3.67 10.31
N ALA A 100 -2.69 4.92 10.41
CA ALA A 100 -2.73 5.83 9.28
C ALA A 100 -1.31 6.32 8.93
N ALA A 101 -0.49 6.62 9.94
CA ALA A 101 0.90 7.03 9.77
C ALA A 101 1.74 5.93 9.10
N LYS A 102 1.62 4.68 9.55
CA LYS A 102 2.31 3.54 8.91
C LYS A 102 1.95 3.35 7.44
N THR A 103 0.71 3.66 7.06
CA THR A 103 0.27 3.63 5.66
C THR A 103 0.90 4.78 4.87
N HIS A 104 0.95 5.97 5.48
CA HIS A 104 1.57 7.16 4.89
C HIS A 104 3.07 6.98 4.68
N ASP A 105 3.77 6.45 5.68
CA ASP A 105 5.20 6.15 5.64
C ASP A 105 5.54 5.14 4.54
N TYR A 106 4.73 4.09 4.38
CA TYR A 106 4.87 3.17 3.25
C TYR A 106 4.74 3.90 1.90
N GLY A 107 3.80 4.84 1.78
CA GLY A 107 3.68 5.70 0.59
C GLY A 107 4.93 6.54 0.34
N TYR A 108 5.51 7.12 1.38
CA TYR A 108 6.75 7.90 1.30
C TYR A 108 7.95 7.01 0.94
N ASP A 109 7.99 5.79 1.43
CA ASP A 109 9.02 4.83 1.08
C ASP A 109 8.91 4.34 -0.36
N LEU A 110 7.72 4.29 -0.94
CA LEU A 110 7.57 4.08 -2.38
C LEU A 110 8.16 5.24 -3.19
N LEU A 111 7.96 6.49 -2.76
CA LEU A 111 8.60 7.65 -3.40
C LEU A 111 10.13 7.54 -3.35
N ARG A 112 10.68 7.20 -2.18
CA ARG A 112 12.13 7.01 -1.97
C ARG A 112 12.66 5.84 -2.78
N TYR A 113 11.94 4.72 -2.79
CA TYR A 113 12.27 3.53 -3.56
C TYR A 113 12.43 3.89 -5.05
N TYR A 114 11.42 4.51 -5.65
CA TYR A 114 11.46 4.86 -7.08
C TYR A 114 12.52 5.93 -7.41
N ALA A 115 12.80 6.84 -6.48
CA ALA A 115 13.93 7.76 -6.61
C ALA A 115 15.29 7.03 -6.58
N LYS A 116 15.50 6.08 -5.65
CA LYS A 116 16.71 5.24 -5.57
C LYS A 116 16.92 4.39 -6.83
N LYS A 117 15.83 3.98 -7.49
CA LYS A 117 15.87 3.23 -8.76
C LYS A 117 16.11 4.11 -9.98
N GLY A 118 16.21 5.44 -9.82
CA GLY A 118 16.46 6.38 -10.91
C GLY A 118 15.22 6.75 -11.74
N THR A 119 14.02 6.39 -11.27
CA THR A 119 12.74 6.67 -11.95
C THR A 119 11.77 7.29 -10.94
N PRO A 120 12.01 8.52 -10.46
CA PRO A 120 11.19 9.12 -9.42
C PRO A 120 9.73 9.24 -9.88
N LEU A 121 8.81 9.01 -8.95
CA LEU A 121 7.40 9.26 -9.20
C LEU A 121 7.14 10.77 -9.29
N ALA A 122 6.14 11.11 -10.11
CA ALA A 122 5.67 12.48 -10.27
C ALA A 122 4.95 12.98 -8.99
N PRO A 123 4.85 14.31 -8.78
CA PRO A 123 4.24 14.94 -7.59
C PRO A 123 2.87 14.39 -7.18
N GLU A 124 2.08 13.90 -8.13
CA GLU A 124 0.75 13.33 -7.93
C GLU A 124 0.78 12.12 -7.00
N ALA A 125 1.87 11.34 -7.00
CA ALA A 125 2.06 10.22 -6.07
C ALA A 125 2.10 10.70 -4.62
N ARG A 126 2.89 11.74 -4.32
CA ARG A 126 2.97 12.28 -2.96
C ARG A 126 1.64 12.89 -2.52
N LYS A 127 0.96 13.61 -3.41
CA LYS A 127 -0.38 14.15 -3.15
C LYS A 127 -1.38 13.04 -2.83
N ALA A 128 -1.33 11.92 -3.56
CA ALA A 128 -2.18 10.77 -3.29
C ALA A 128 -1.90 10.13 -1.92
N ALA A 129 -0.62 10.00 -1.54
CA ALA A 129 -0.24 9.51 -0.22
C ALA A 129 -0.74 10.44 0.91
N ASP A 130 -0.52 11.75 0.78
CA ASP A 130 -0.98 12.74 1.75
C ASP A 130 -2.52 12.80 1.85
N ALA A 131 -3.21 12.66 0.72
CA ALA A 131 -4.67 12.60 0.67
C ALA A 131 -5.23 11.32 1.34
N GLN A 132 -4.59 10.17 1.12
CA GLN A 132 -4.96 8.92 1.77
C GLN A 132 -4.73 8.99 3.28
N PHE A 133 -3.61 9.58 3.73
CA PHE A 133 -3.35 9.83 5.14
C PHE A 133 -4.44 10.70 5.77
N ARG A 134 -4.73 11.86 5.16
CA ARG A 134 -5.83 12.75 5.61
C ARG A 134 -7.14 11.97 5.70
N LYS A 135 -7.49 11.18 4.68
CA LYS A 135 -8.72 10.39 4.67
C LYS A 135 -8.77 9.44 5.86
N ASP A 136 -7.73 8.65 6.10
CA ASP A 136 -7.71 7.66 7.18
C ASP A 136 -7.77 8.30 8.57
N LEU A 137 -7.19 9.50 8.77
CA LEU A 137 -7.33 10.27 10.01
C LEU A 137 -8.77 10.72 10.26
N PHE A 138 -9.43 11.26 9.23
CA PHE A 138 -10.82 11.71 9.34
C PHE A 138 -11.80 10.54 9.47
N ASP A 139 -11.53 9.42 8.82
CA ASP A 139 -12.29 8.18 8.97
C ASP A 139 -12.22 7.68 10.42
N TYR A 140 -11.02 7.63 11.02
CA TYR A 140 -10.86 7.29 12.44
C TYR A 140 -11.67 8.22 13.35
N ALA A 141 -11.60 9.54 13.10
CA ALA A 141 -12.33 10.52 13.88
C ALA A 141 -13.86 10.38 13.73
N ASN A 142 -14.33 10.00 12.53
CA ASN A 142 -15.74 9.80 12.26
C ASN A 142 -16.33 8.54 12.88
N ASP A 143 -15.51 7.51 13.06
CA ASP A 143 -15.87 6.24 13.67
C ASP A 143 -16.02 6.30 15.20
N GLN A 144 -15.64 7.42 15.82
CA GLN A 144 -15.78 7.62 17.25
C GLN A 144 -17.25 7.78 17.66
N LYS A 145 -17.63 7.08 18.74
CA LYS A 145 -19.02 7.03 19.22
C LYS A 145 -19.42 8.30 19.96
N GLY A 146 -18.50 8.89 20.72
CA GLY A 146 -18.76 10.09 21.52
C GLY A 146 -18.63 11.37 20.70
N PHE A 147 -19.55 12.32 20.90
CA PHE A 147 -19.47 13.64 20.26
C PHE A 147 -18.16 14.37 20.59
N GLY A 148 -17.73 14.31 21.86
CA GLY A 148 -16.47 14.89 22.32
C GLY A 148 -15.24 14.28 21.63
N ASP A 149 -15.18 12.94 21.55
CA ASP A 149 -14.07 12.25 20.88
C ASP A 149 -14.04 12.54 19.38
N LYS A 150 -15.20 12.48 18.72
CA LYS A 150 -15.32 12.83 17.29
C LYS A 150 -14.78 14.23 17.03
N TRP A 151 -15.11 15.21 17.88
CA TRP A 151 -14.59 16.56 17.75
C TRP A 151 -13.08 16.64 18.02
N LYS A 152 -12.61 16.02 19.11
CA LYS A 152 -11.18 15.93 19.47
C LYS A 152 -10.33 15.37 18.32
N PHE A 153 -10.71 14.20 17.80
CA PHE A 153 -9.93 13.55 16.74
C PHE A 153 -10.05 14.25 15.40
N LYS A 154 -11.16 14.94 15.09
CA LYS A 154 -11.25 15.79 13.89
C LYS A 154 -10.28 16.97 13.95
N THR A 155 -10.17 17.61 15.12
CA THR A 155 -9.21 18.70 15.33
C THR A 155 -7.78 18.21 15.13
N TRP A 156 -7.41 17.07 15.72
CA TRP A 156 -6.09 16.48 15.51
C TRP A 156 -5.85 16.02 14.08
N ALA A 157 -6.84 15.41 13.43
CA ALA A 157 -6.75 15.00 12.03
C ALA A 157 -6.45 16.21 11.13
N GLN A 158 -7.08 17.36 11.38
CA GLN A 158 -6.81 18.59 10.66
C GLN A 158 -5.37 19.09 10.90
N ILE A 159 -4.90 19.07 12.15
CA ILE A 159 -3.53 19.51 12.50
C ILE A 159 -2.48 18.67 11.77
N TYR A 160 -2.58 17.34 11.84
CA TYR A 160 -1.62 16.44 11.19
C TYR A 160 -1.65 16.59 9.67
N ALA A 161 -2.84 16.61 9.07
CA ALA A 161 -2.97 16.75 7.63
C ALA A 161 -2.41 18.09 7.13
N THR A 162 -2.66 19.19 7.83
CA THR A 162 -2.09 20.50 7.48
C THR A 162 -0.56 20.53 7.67
N ALA A 163 -0.02 19.92 8.73
CA ALA A 163 1.42 19.85 8.93
C ALA A 163 2.13 19.10 7.79
N VAL A 164 1.57 17.96 7.37
CA VAL A 164 2.08 17.17 6.24
C VAL A 164 1.98 17.97 4.94
N GLU A 165 0.83 18.58 4.66
CA GLU A 165 0.61 19.38 3.44
C GLU A 165 1.61 20.54 3.32
N LEU A 166 1.85 21.28 4.42
CA LEU A 166 2.83 22.35 4.46
C LEU A 166 4.26 21.83 4.22
N ASN A 167 4.62 20.68 4.81
CA ASN A 167 5.93 20.07 4.55
C ASN A 167 6.07 19.58 3.10
N SER A 168 5.01 19.03 2.51
CA SER A 168 4.97 18.61 1.12
C SER A 168 5.12 19.78 0.15
N LEU A 169 4.43 20.90 0.41
CA LEU A 169 4.59 22.14 -0.33
C LEU A 169 6.04 22.64 -0.27
N ARG A 170 6.63 22.68 0.93
CA ARG A 170 8.03 23.09 1.13
C ARG A 170 9.03 22.22 0.36
N GLN A 171 8.73 20.93 0.20
CA GLN A 171 9.58 19.96 -0.52
C GLN A 171 9.21 19.82 -2.01
N GLY A 172 8.30 20.65 -2.54
CA GLY A 172 7.89 20.58 -3.94
C GLY A 172 7.24 19.25 -4.33
N TYR A 173 6.65 18.54 -3.35
CA TYR A 173 6.06 17.20 -3.51
C TYR A 173 7.02 16.09 -3.97
N GLY A 174 8.33 16.28 -3.83
CA GLY A 174 9.33 15.24 -4.10
C GLY A 174 9.42 14.16 -3.01
N PRO A 175 10.32 13.18 -3.15
CA PRO A 175 10.64 12.23 -2.08
C PRO A 175 11.08 12.97 -0.80
N PRO A 176 10.56 12.60 0.38
CA PRO A 176 10.88 13.24 1.65
C PRO A 176 12.18 12.77 2.28
#